data_AF-A0A3Q8XD49-F1
#
_entry.id   AF-A0A3Q8XD49-F1
#
_cell.length_a   1.000
_cell.length_b   1.000
_cell.length_c   1.000
_cell.angle_alpha   90.00
_cell.angle_beta   90.00
_cell.angle_gamma   90.00
#
_symmetry.space_group_name_H-M   'P 1'
#
loop_
_entity.id
_entity.type
_entity.pdbx_description
1 polymer ?
#
loop_
_entity_poly.entity_id
_entity_poly.type
_entity_poly.pdbx_seq_one_letter_code
_entity_poly.pdbx_strand_id
1 'polypeptide(L)'
;MSETYKYIYTQISTFGSLPTHKVLISSVGRKTKLVFADNTFIYSTVSDWALSHSGLDSRKSIWSEEPKSFLDSEKTRLSVYRASHPAFITEASIG
;
A
#
# COMPACT_ATOMS: atom_id res chain seq x y z
N MET A 1 20.80 5.37 9.34
CA MET A 1 19.83 4.82 10.31
C MET A 1 18.79 4.07 9.52
N SER A 2 18.64 2.76 9.72
CA SER A 2 17.66 1.96 8.96
C SER A 2 16.27 2.49 9.25
N GLU A 3 15.58 3.03 8.25
CA GLU A 3 14.20 3.49 8.41
C GLU A 3 13.32 2.26 8.68
N THR A 4 12.94 2.04 9.93
CA THR A 4 12.04 0.94 10.30
C THR A 4 10.61 1.36 9.97
N TYR A 5 10.03 0.70 8.96
CA TYR A 5 8.64 0.88 8.56
C TYR A 5 7.74 -0.11 9.29
N LYS A 6 6.70 0.39 9.97
CA LYS A 6 5.71 -0.41 10.68
C LYS A 6 4.40 -0.45 9.89
N TYR A 7 3.91 -1.66 9.60
CA TYR A 7 2.57 -1.85 9.02
C TYR A 7 1.49 -1.32 9.97
N ILE A 8 0.53 -0.55 9.43
CA ILE A 8 -0.64 -0.07 10.18
C ILE A 8 -1.90 -0.77 9.69
N TYR A 9 -2.22 -0.65 8.41
CA TYR A 9 -3.46 -1.17 7.84
C TYR A 9 -3.34 -1.42 6.33
N THR A 10 -4.31 -2.14 5.77
CA THR A 10 -4.50 -2.28 4.33
C THR A 10 -5.64 -1.37 3.90
N GLN A 11 -5.36 -0.41 3.04
CA GLN A 11 -6.40 0.37 2.40
C GLN A 11 -6.97 -0.45 1.25
N ILE A 12 -8.15 -1.03 1.44
CA ILE A 12 -8.92 -1.63 0.34
C ILE A 12 -9.54 -0.50 -0.45
N SER A 13 -9.19 -0.47 -1.73
CA SER A 13 -9.68 0.55 -2.64
C SER A 13 -10.83 0.02 -3.48
N THR A 14 -11.85 0.85 -3.62
CA THR A 14 -12.93 0.67 -4.58
C THR A 14 -12.75 1.64 -5.75
N PHE A 15 -13.28 1.23 -6.90
CA PHE A 15 -13.11 1.88 -8.22
C PHE A 15 -13.15 3.42 -8.15
N GLY A 16 -12.09 4.09 -8.61
CA GLY A 16 -11.98 5.56 -8.63
C GLY A 16 -10.97 6.16 -7.64
N SER A 17 -10.37 5.34 -6.76
CA SER A 17 -9.29 5.76 -5.84
C SER A 17 -8.00 4.97 -6.07
N LEU A 18 -6.91 5.34 -5.39
CA LEU A 18 -5.62 4.65 -5.47
C LEU A 18 -5.79 3.14 -5.27
N PRO A 19 -5.11 2.26 -6.02
CA PRO A 19 -5.24 0.80 -5.89
C PRO A 19 -5.05 0.31 -4.45
N THR A 20 -5.56 -0.89 -4.15
CA THR A 20 -5.37 -1.49 -2.82
C THR A 20 -3.90 -1.52 -2.45
N HIS A 21 -3.58 -0.96 -1.29
CA HIS A 21 -2.22 -0.82 -0.84
C HIS A 21 -2.10 -1.02 0.66
N LYS A 22 -0.95 -1.55 1.07
CA LYS A 22 -0.57 -1.68 2.47
C LYS A 22 0.11 -0.40 2.91
N VAL A 23 -0.33 0.13 4.05
CA VAL A 23 0.13 1.39 4.59
C VAL A 23 1.14 1.09 5.70
N LEU A 24 2.39 1.50 5.49
CA LEU A 24 3.44 1.40 6.49
C LEU A 24 3.92 2.80 6.89
N ILE A 25 4.11 3.06 8.17
CA ILE A 25 4.64 4.32 8.67
C ILE A 25 6.10 4.19 9.07
N SER A 26 6.92 5.20 8.78
CA SER A 26 8.28 5.27 9.31
C SER A 26 8.26 5.57 10.81
N SER A 27 9.11 4.89 11.58
CA SER A 27 9.29 5.21 13.01
C SER A 27 10.03 6.53 13.26
N VAL A 28 10.66 7.11 12.24
CA VAL A 28 11.58 8.26 12.36
C VAL A 28 10.98 9.54 11.76
N GLY A 29 9.82 9.47 11.10
CA GLY A 29 9.13 10.65 10.58
C GLY A 29 7.72 10.33 10.09
N ARG A 30 6.90 11.37 9.82
CA ARG A 30 5.55 11.25 9.23
C ARG A 30 5.59 10.89 7.74
N LYS A 31 6.53 10.03 7.34
CA LYS A 31 6.58 9.45 5.99
C LYS A 31 5.87 8.12 6.02
N THR A 32 4.96 7.93 5.08
CA THR A 32 4.25 6.69 4.89
C THR A 32 4.68 6.04 3.59
N LYS A 33 4.92 4.74 3.62
CA LYS A 33 5.17 3.89 2.47
C LYS A 33 3.89 3.15 2.12
N LEU A 34 3.38 3.36 0.91
CA LEU A 34 2.22 2.65 0.37
C LEU A 34 2.74 1.53 -0.52
N VAL A 35 2.54 0.27 -0.14
CA VAL A 35 3.05 -0.91 -0.84
C VAL A 35 1.93 -1.62 -1.58
N PHE A 36 2.06 -1.79 -2.89
CA PHE A 36 1.07 -2.41 -3.75
C PHE A 36 1.30 -3.92 -3.91
N ALA A 37 0.33 -4.60 -4.51
CA ALA A 37 0.29 -6.06 -4.63
C ALA A 37 1.45 -6.68 -5.43
N ASP A 38 2.17 -5.90 -6.23
CA ASP A 38 3.38 -6.29 -6.96
C ASP A 38 4.69 -5.99 -6.20
N ASN A 39 4.60 -5.62 -4.92
CA ASN A 39 5.69 -5.16 -4.07
C ASN A 39 6.36 -3.85 -4.51
N THR A 40 5.77 -3.12 -5.45
CA THR A 40 6.18 -1.73 -5.68
C THR A 40 5.59 -0.83 -4.61
N PHE A 41 6.15 0.37 -4.48
CA PHE A 41 5.68 1.31 -3.47
C PHE A 41 5.76 2.76 -3.92
N ILE A 42 5.03 3.62 -3.20
CA ILE A 42 5.18 5.07 -3.27
C ILE A 42 5.27 5.64 -1.85
N TYR A 43 5.92 6.79 -1.72
CA TYR A 43 5.87 7.57 -0.51
C TYR A 43 4.71 8.53 -0.53
N SER A 44 4.01 8.62 0.60
CA SER A 44 2.92 9.56 0.79
C SER A 44 2.88 10.04 2.24
N THR A 45 2.02 11.01 2.52
CA THR A 45 1.66 11.45 3.86
C THR A 45 0.27 10.95 4.19
N VAL A 46 0.11 10.27 5.32
CA VAL A 46 -1.20 9.86 5.82
C VAL A 46 -1.71 10.90 6.82
N SER A 47 -3.03 11.15 6.79
CA SER A 47 -3.64 12.09 7.72
C SER A 47 -3.63 11.55 9.15
N ASP A 48 -3.53 12.45 10.13
CA ASP A 48 -3.59 12.07 11.55
C ASP A 48 -4.92 11.35 11.89
N TRP A 49 -6.00 11.67 11.17
CA TRP A 49 -7.29 10.97 11.28
C TRP A 49 -7.16 9.49 10.96
N ALA A 50 -6.56 9.14 9.81
CA ALA A 50 -6.39 7.75 9.39
C ALA A 50 -5.46 6.96 10.32
N LEU A 51 -4.50 7.63 10.99
CA LEU A 51 -3.66 7.00 12.02
C LEU A 51 -4.43 6.72 13.32
N SER A 52 -5.39 7.58 13.66
CA SER A 52 -6.21 7.45 14.87
C SER A 52 -7.40 6.50 14.70
N HIS A 53 -7.76 6.16 13.46
CA HIS A 53 -8.98 5.42 13.17
C HIS A 53 -8.76 3.90 13.28
N SER A 54 -9.32 3.29 14.33
CA SER A 54 -9.19 1.86 14.64
C SER A 54 -10.02 0.91 13.74
N GLY A 55 -10.73 1.46 12.76
CA GLY A 55 -11.64 0.71 11.85
C GLY A 55 -11.03 0.35 10.49
N LEU A 56 -9.72 0.49 10.32
CA LEU A 56 -9.05 0.19 9.05
C LEU A 56 -8.72 -1.31 8.97
N ASP A 57 -8.85 -1.88 7.78
CA ASP A 57 -8.73 -3.33 7.58
C ASP A 57 -7.29 -3.81 7.88
N SER A 58 -7.14 -4.51 8.99
CA SER A 58 -5.88 -5.12 9.43
C SER A 58 -5.73 -6.50 8.79
N ARG A 59 -5.48 -6.55 7.48
CA ARG A 59 -5.05 -7.78 6.82
C ARG A 59 -3.61 -8.16 7.18
N LYS A 60 -3.05 -9.15 6.48
CA LYS A 60 -1.66 -9.57 6.68
C LYS A 60 -0.71 -8.41 6.42
N SER A 61 0.41 -8.33 7.13
CA SER A 61 1.38 -7.24 6.92
C SER A 61 2.13 -7.40 5.59
N ILE A 62 2.29 -8.63 5.10
CA ILE A 62 3.04 -8.98 3.90
C ILE A 62 2.07 -9.49 2.83
N TRP A 63 2.24 -9.04 1.59
CA TRP A 63 1.43 -9.49 0.45
C TRP A 63 1.54 -10.99 0.18
N SER A 64 2.72 -11.58 0.38
CA SER A 64 2.97 -13.02 0.22
C SER A 64 2.19 -13.91 1.20
N GLU A 65 1.70 -13.35 2.31
CA GLU A 65 0.87 -14.08 3.28
C GLU A 65 -0.63 -14.02 2.96
N GLU A 66 -1.03 -13.19 2.00
CA GLU A 66 -2.42 -13.09 1.56
C GLU A 66 -2.81 -14.30 0.67
N PRO A 67 -4.11 -14.62 0.57
CA PRO A 67 -4.59 -15.64 -0.36
C PRO A 67 -4.17 -15.32 -1.80
N LYS A 68 -3.64 -16.31 -2.53
CA LYS A 68 -3.17 -16.13 -3.92
C LYS A 68 -4.24 -15.53 -4.83
N SER A 69 -5.48 -16.01 -4.74
CA SER A 69 -6.61 -15.49 -5.51
C SER A 69 -6.85 -14.00 -5.27
N PHE A 70 -6.71 -13.55 -4.02
CA PHE A 70 -6.80 -12.13 -3.67
C PHE A 70 -5.62 -11.36 -4.29
N LEU A 71 -4.39 -11.84 -4.09
CA LEU A 71 -3.19 -11.20 -4.62
C LEU A 71 -3.24 -11.03 -6.16
N ASP A 72 -3.64 -12.06 -6.90
CA ASP A 72 -3.72 -12.02 -8.36
C ASP A 72 -4.79 -11.04 -8.85
N SER A 73 -5.94 -10.98 -8.17
CA SER A 73 -6.98 -10.00 -8.47
C SER A 73 -6.49 -8.56 -8.23
N GLU A 74 -5.78 -8.30 -7.14
CA GLU A 74 -5.23 -6.97 -6.84
C GLU A 74 -4.11 -6.57 -7.79
N LYS A 75 -3.25 -7.52 -8.20
CA LYS A 75 -2.25 -7.27 -9.27
C LYS A 75 -2.91 -6.90 -10.59
N THR A 76 -4.00 -7.58 -10.95
CA THR A 76 -4.76 -7.27 -12.17
C THR A 76 -5.34 -5.85 -12.08
N ARG A 77 -5.94 -5.49 -10.94
CA ARG A 77 -6.46 -4.13 -10.69
C ARG A 77 -5.37 -3.07 -10.75
N LEU A 78 -4.21 -3.33 -10.16
CA LEU A 78 -3.06 -2.44 -10.21
C LEU A 78 -2.57 -2.21 -11.64
N SER A 79 -2.52 -3.26 -12.46
CA SER A 79 -2.14 -3.19 -13.87
C SER A 79 -3.11 -2.33 -14.68
N VAL A 80 -4.42 -2.54 -14.51
CA VAL A 80 -5.47 -1.74 -15.17
C VAL A 80 -5.40 -0.27 -14.71
N TYR A 81 -5.16 -0.03 -13.42
CA TYR A 81 -5.01 1.32 -12.88
C TYR A 81 -3.81 2.04 -13.50
N ARG A 82 -2.65 1.37 -13.59
CA ARG A 82 -1.45 1.91 -14.25
C ARG A 82 -1.68 2.24 -15.72
N ALA A 83 -2.37 1.36 -16.44
CA ALA A 83 -2.69 1.59 -17.85
C ALA A 83 -3.59 2.82 -18.05
N SER A 84 -4.48 3.10 -17.09
CA SER A 84 -5.36 4.28 -17.11
C SER A 84 -4.73 5.55 -16.55
N HIS A 85 -3.67 5.44 -15.73
CA HIS A 85 -3.01 6.56 -15.06
C HIS A 85 -1.50 6.56 -15.32
N PRO A 86 -1.05 7.06 -16.49
CA PRO A 86 0.38 7.07 -16.85
C PRO A 86 1.28 7.86 -15.88
N ALA A 87 0.70 8.86 -15.20
CA ALA A 87 1.42 9.65 -14.19
C ALA A 87 1.63 8.90 -12.86
N PHE A 88 1.00 7.73 -12.69
CA PHE A 88 1.16 6.89 -11.51
C PHE A 88 2.44 6.06 -11.63
N ILE A 89 3.53 6.60 -11.09
CA ILE A 89 4.85 5.95 -11.07
C ILE A 89 5.10 5.38 -9.68
N THR A 90 5.51 4.12 -9.63
CA THR A 90 5.84 3.41 -8.39
C THR A 90 7.30 2.99 -8.40
N GLU A 91 7.96 3.07 -7.25
CA GLU A 91 9.32 2.58 -7.07
C GLU A 91 9.31 1.06 -6.85
N ALA A 92 10.27 0.36 -7.45
CA ALA A 92 10.47 -1.06 -7.18
C ALA A 92 11.11 -1.21 -5.79
N SER A 93 10.59 -2.13 -4.97
CA SER A 93 11.31 -2.57 -3.79
C SER A 93 12.56 -3.31 -4.24
N ILE A 94 13.69 -2.61 -4.30
CA ILE A 94 15.01 -3.24 -4.32
C ILE A 94 15.11 -3.95 -2.98
N GLY A 95 14.94 -5.27 -3.03
CA GLY A 95 15.11 -6.15 -1.87
C GLY A 95 16.53 -6.13 -1.35
#